data_AF-A0A4R1BLM3-F1
#
_entry.id   AF-A0A4R1BLM3-F1
#
_cell.length_a   1.000
_cell.length_b   1.000
_cell.length_c   1.000
_cell.angle_alpha   90.00
_cell.angle_beta   90.00
_cell.angle_gamma   90.00
#
_symmetry.space_group_name_H-M   'P 1'
#
loop_
_entity.id
_entity.type
_entity.pdbx_description
1 polymer ?
#
loop_
_entity_poly.entity_id
_entity_poly.type
_entity_poly.pdbx_seq_one_letter_code
_entity_poly.pdbx_strand_id
1 'polypeptide(L)'
;MRFVGCALAWRPGEARDRSSALVVLDERGGIIANAFAAGVEELAGAIESYAGGEGVLVGVDAPLSIPNERGTREVERILSRVSLPAYSASRKMFGEEVYPEEFLAALERVGIQYTDYPFPRDREQRAVVEVNSAATLKVISFERAGSDGRLEEIREPRYRKGNKAQRAAALREVVEILWNTPGLRLRTGNLSDDLSAPENVDVSRIEVTEEMSHAELDRIMNLVEGTLAAYTVLRHWRGRDGSLVVGTGPEGYVLIPAPEILRRRIAEECRAAGVPYV
;
A
#
# COMPACT_ATOMS: atom_id res chain seq x y z
N MET A 1 16.67 -8.64 5.46
CA MET A 1 15.68 -7.54 5.45
C MET A 1 14.34 -8.07 4.98
N ARG A 2 13.25 -7.62 5.59
CA ARG A 2 11.87 -7.90 5.16
C ARG A 2 11.16 -6.63 4.70
N PHE A 3 10.25 -6.80 3.75
CA PHE A 3 9.40 -5.72 3.26
C PHE A 3 7.96 -6.13 3.48
N VAL A 4 7.25 -5.40 4.31
CA VAL A 4 5.87 -5.71 4.67
C VAL A 4 4.97 -4.65 4.06
N GLY A 5 3.84 -5.08 3.51
CA GLY A 5 2.77 -4.19 3.09
C GLY A 5 1.49 -4.50 3.83
N CYS A 6 0.83 -3.47 4.34
CA CYS A 6 -0.40 -3.58 5.10
C CYS A 6 -1.56 -2.91 4.36
N ALA A 7 -2.54 -3.71 3.93
CA ALA A 7 -3.84 -3.19 3.53
C ALA A 7 -4.72 -3.09 4.79
N LEU A 8 -4.69 -1.91 5.40
CA LEU A 8 -5.37 -1.66 6.66
C LEU A 8 -6.88 -1.45 6.40
N ALA A 9 -7.73 -2.14 7.14
CA ALA A 9 -9.18 -1.93 7.09
C ALA A 9 -9.56 -0.67 7.88
N TRP A 10 -9.14 0.51 7.42
CA TRP A 10 -9.15 1.72 8.25
C TRP A 10 -10.38 2.61 8.09
N ARG A 11 -11.21 2.41 7.08
CA ARG A 11 -12.30 3.34 6.79
C ARG A 11 -13.39 3.29 7.88
N PRO A 12 -14.18 4.36 8.05
CA PRO A 12 -15.35 4.32 8.91
C PRO A 12 -16.28 3.17 8.51
N GLY A 13 -16.65 2.32 9.48
CA GLY A 13 -17.44 1.09 9.26
C GLY A 13 -16.64 -0.11 8.74
N GLU A 14 -15.32 0.01 8.58
CA GLU A 14 -14.39 -1.09 8.33
C GLU A 14 -13.46 -1.31 9.52
N ALA A 15 -13.00 -0.22 10.15
CA ALA A 15 -12.10 -0.24 11.30
C ALA A 15 -12.66 -1.10 12.43
N ARG A 16 -11.83 -2.02 12.94
CA ARG A 16 -12.15 -3.03 13.98
C ARG A 16 -13.19 -4.09 13.59
N ASP A 17 -14.04 -3.84 12.60
CA ASP A 17 -15.08 -4.76 12.14
C ASP A 17 -14.61 -5.71 11.04
N ARG A 18 -13.57 -5.32 10.29
CA ARG A 18 -13.00 -6.09 9.19
C ARG A 18 -11.53 -6.42 9.42
N SER A 19 -11.08 -7.53 8.84
CA SER A 19 -9.67 -7.89 8.87
C SER A 19 -8.85 -7.04 7.90
N SER A 20 -7.69 -6.62 8.37
CA SER A 20 -6.62 -6.08 7.56
C SER A 20 -5.79 -7.23 6.99
N ALA A 21 -5.08 -6.99 5.89
CA ALA A 21 -4.11 -7.95 5.36
C ALA A 21 -2.69 -7.42 5.47
N LEU A 22 -1.75 -8.32 5.74
CA LEU A 22 -0.32 -8.06 5.63
C LEU A 22 0.29 -9.00 4.59
N VAL A 23 1.25 -8.51 3.81
CA VAL A 23 2.01 -9.30 2.83
C VAL A 23 3.49 -9.06 3.06
N VAL A 24 4.28 -10.13 3.07
CA VAL A 24 5.73 -10.08 3.34
C VAL A 24 6.50 -10.46 2.09
N LEU A 25 7.45 -9.61 1.69
CA LEU A 25 8.41 -9.86 0.63
C LEU A 25 9.83 -10.05 1.20
N ASP A 26 10.61 -10.90 0.54
CA ASP A 26 12.07 -10.95 0.70
C ASP A 26 12.79 -9.89 -0.16
N GLU A 27 14.11 -9.75 0.02
CA GLU A 27 14.95 -8.81 -0.76
C GLU A 27 14.95 -9.07 -2.27
N ARG A 28 14.56 -10.27 -2.71
CA ARG A 28 14.44 -10.64 -4.12
C ARG A 28 13.06 -10.31 -4.69
N GLY A 29 12.15 -9.78 -3.86
CA GLY A 29 10.76 -9.48 -4.22
C GLY A 29 9.87 -10.72 -4.26
N GLY A 30 10.33 -11.81 -3.64
CA GLY A 30 9.53 -13.01 -3.43
C GLY A 30 8.49 -12.79 -2.36
N ILE A 31 7.20 -13.02 -2.64
CA ILE A 31 6.18 -13.15 -1.59
C ILE A 31 6.49 -14.42 -0.80
N ILE A 32 6.68 -14.29 0.52
CA ILE A 32 7.06 -15.42 1.40
C ILE A 32 6.00 -15.74 2.46
N ALA A 33 5.12 -14.78 2.75
CA ALA A 33 4.02 -14.94 3.69
C ALA A 33 2.95 -13.85 3.45
N ASN A 34 1.73 -14.14 3.89
CA ASN A 34 0.69 -13.13 4.09
C ASN A 34 -0.23 -13.62 5.20
N ALA A 35 -0.94 -12.70 5.85
CA ALA A 35 -1.90 -13.04 6.89
C ALA A 35 -3.02 -12.02 6.96
N PHE A 36 -4.15 -12.44 7.51
CA PHE A 36 -5.27 -11.56 7.86
C PHE A 36 -5.31 -11.38 9.38
N ALA A 37 -5.44 -10.15 9.83
CA ALA A 37 -5.47 -9.81 11.25
C ALA A 37 -6.63 -8.84 11.53
N ALA A 38 -7.29 -9.02 12.68
CA ALA A 38 -8.46 -8.23 13.08
C ALA A 38 -8.07 -6.97 13.86
N GLY A 39 -6.92 -6.96 14.54
CA GLY A 39 -6.51 -5.89 15.44
C GLY A 39 -5.13 -5.32 15.15
N VAL A 40 -4.89 -4.11 15.65
CA VAL A 40 -3.59 -3.43 15.51
C VAL A 40 -2.46 -4.14 16.25
N GLU A 41 -2.74 -4.75 17.41
CA GLU A 41 -1.75 -5.52 18.18
C GLU A 41 -1.36 -6.82 17.47
N GLU A 42 -2.35 -7.51 16.90
CA GLU A 42 -2.14 -8.72 16.13
C GLU A 42 -1.29 -8.42 14.88
N LEU A 43 -1.60 -7.32 14.17
CA LEU A 43 -0.81 -6.85 13.04
C LEU A 43 0.63 -6.54 13.46
N ALA A 44 0.83 -5.72 14.50
CA ALA A 44 2.16 -5.32 14.96
C ALA A 44 3.00 -6.54 15.39
N GLY A 45 2.41 -7.46 16.17
CA GLY A 45 3.07 -8.70 16.58
C GLY A 45 3.40 -9.63 15.41
N ALA A 46 2.52 -9.74 14.42
CA ALA A 46 2.80 -10.52 13.21
C ALA A 46 3.98 -9.93 12.43
N ILE A 47 4.03 -8.60 12.28
CA ILE A 47 5.13 -7.91 11.59
C ILE A 47 6.46 -8.12 12.31
N GLU A 48 6.47 -7.99 13.63
CA GLU A 48 7.64 -8.27 14.45
C GLU A 48 8.12 -9.72 14.30
N SER A 49 7.19 -10.68 14.33
CA SER A 49 7.47 -12.11 14.12
C SER A 49 8.10 -12.36 12.74
N TYR A 50 7.53 -11.79 11.67
CA TYR A 50 8.07 -11.93 10.32
C TYR A 50 9.43 -11.25 10.12
N ALA A 51 9.69 -10.14 10.82
CA ALA A 51 11.00 -9.50 10.81
C ALA A 51 12.08 -10.45 11.34
N GLY A 52 11.76 -11.31 12.32
CA GLY A 52 12.66 -12.39 12.77
C GLY A 52 14.01 -11.90 13.29
N GLY A 53 14.06 -10.69 13.85
CA GLY A 53 15.28 -10.02 14.29
C GLY A 53 16.07 -9.30 13.19
N GLU A 54 15.66 -9.41 11.93
CA GLU A 54 16.21 -8.61 10.82
C GLU A 54 15.57 -7.21 10.77
N GLY A 55 16.14 -6.32 9.97
CA GLY A 55 15.47 -5.07 9.59
C GLY A 55 14.18 -5.32 8.82
N VAL A 56 13.24 -4.39 8.97
CA VAL A 56 11.90 -4.44 8.36
C VAL A 56 11.48 -3.06 7.87
N LEU A 57 10.97 -3.00 6.65
CA LEU A 57 10.33 -1.81 6.10
C LEU A 57 8.86 -2.10 5.85
N VAL A 58 7.99 -1.30 6.46
CA VAL A 58 6.54 -1.49 6.44
C VAL A 58 5.89 -0.38 5.62
N GLY A 59 5.22 -0.72 4.53
CA GLY A 59 4.34 0.19 3.78
C GLY A 59 2.90 0.00 4.22
N VAL A 60 2.20 1.06 4.61
CA VAL A 60 0.80 0.97 5.06
C VAL A 60 -0.11 1.72 4.09
N ASP A 61 -1.11 1.02 3.52
CA ASP A 61 -2.15 1.62 2.67
C ASP A 61 -3.22 2.33 3.52
N ALA A 62 -2.80 3.32 4.31
CA ALA A 62 -3.66 4.11 5.18
C ALA A 62 -3.02 5.44 5.55
N PRO A 63 -3.84 6.47 5.82
CA PRO A 63 -3.35 7.76 6.28
C PRO A 63 -2.77 7.66 7.71
N LEU A 64 -1.44 7.59 7.85
CA LEU A 64 -0.79 7.41 9.17
C LEU A 64 -0.70 8.70 9.99
N SER A 65 -0.92 9.85 9.35
CA SER A 65 -1.04 11.15 10.01
C SER A 65 -2.17 11.96 9.38
N ILE A 66 -3.11 12.39 10.22
CA ILE A 66 -4.34 13.08 9.79
C ILE A 66 -4.43 14.42 10.53
N PRO A 67 -3.73 15.48 10.09
CA PRO A 67 -3.73 16.77 10.79
C PRO A 67 -5.02 17.57 10.60
N ASN A 68 -5.72 17.34 9.49
CA ASN A 68 -6.84 18.18 9.09
C ASN A 68 -8.13 17.75 9.80
N GLU A 69 -8.82 18.75 10.34
CA GLU A 69 -10.12 18.54 10.98
C GLU A 69 -11.17 18.04 9.96
N ARG A 70 -11.14 18.61 8.74
CA ARG A 70 -12.08 18.30 7.64
C ARG A 70 -11.39 18.32 6.28
N GLY A 71 -12.05 17.72 5.30
CA GLY A 71 -11.65 17.81 3.89
C GLY A 71 -10.51 16.87 3.54
N THR A 72 -9.63 17.34 2.65
CA THR A 72 -8.55 16.58 2.01
C THR A 72 -7.21 17.09 2.51
N ARG A 73 -6.26 16.19 2.80
CA ARG A 73 -4.87 16.55 3.17
C ARG A 73 -4.16 17.17 1.96
N GLU A 74 -3.15 18.00 2.19
CA GLU A 74 -2.45 18.65 1.07
C GLU A 74 -1.76 17.61 0.17
N VAL A 75 -1.17 16.57 0.75
CA VAL A 75 -0.59 15.44 -0.01
C VAL A 75 -1.59 14.82 -0.98
N GLU A 76 -2.83 14.60 -0.56
CA GLU A 76 -3.90 14.04 -1.42
C GLU A 76 -4.32 15.01 -2.52
N ARG A 77 -4.29 16.33 -2.26
CA ARG A 77 -4.54 17.35 -3.29
C ARG A 77 -3.45 17.32 -4.36
N ILE A 78 -2.17 17.21 -3.96
CA ILE A 78 -1.05 17.07 -4.89
C ILE A 78 -1.23 15.83 -5.76
N LEU A 79 -1.48 14.66 -5.15
CA LEU A 79 -1.75 13.43 -5.88
C LEU A 79 -2.89 13.60 -6.89
N SER A 80 -3.99 14.23 -6.48
CA SER A 80 -5.14 14.46 -7.34
C SER A 80 -4.82 15.36 -8.55
N ARG A 81 -4.01 16.41 -8.38
CA ARG A 81 -3.60 17.34 -9.47
C ARG A 81 -2.72 16.67 -10.52
N VAL A 82 -1.97 15.65 -10.14
CA VAL A 82 -1.18 14.83 -11.07
C VAL A 82 -1.93 13.59 -11.56
N SER A 83 -3.24 13.50 -11.31
CA SER A 83 -4.08 12.38 -11.72
C SER A 83 -3.72 11.05 -11.06
N LEU A 84 -3.17 11.07 -9.85
CA LEU A 84 -3.02 9.87 -9.01
C LEU A 84 -4.25 9.69 -8.10
N PRO A 85 -4.68 8.44 -7.84
CA PRO A 85 -5.68 8.13 -6.83
C PRO A 85 -5.33 8.76 -5.49
N ALA A 86 -6.29 9.42 -4.87
CA ALA A 86 -6.17 9.96 -3.51
C ALA A 86 -7.45 9.66 -2.74
N TYR A 87 -7.30 9.17 -1.52
CA TYR A 87 -8.43 8.91 -0.62
C TYR A 87 -8.35 9.89 0.52
N SER A 88 -9.37 10.75 0.62
CA SER A 88 -9.36 11.78 1.66
C SER A 88 -9.46 11.19 3.05
N ALA A 89 -8.65 11.74 3.96
CA ALA A 89 -8.66 11.48 5.39
C ALA A 89 -8.91 12.80 6.15
N SER A 90 -9.72 12.79 7.21
CA SER A 90 -9.88 13.95 8.12
C SER A 90 -10.40 13.49 9.47
N ARG A 91 -10.04 14.20 10.55
CA ARG A 91 -10.44 13.85 11.93
C ARG A 91 -11.94 13.62 12.06
N LYS A 92 -12.75 14.50 11.47
CA LYS A 92 -14.22 14.39 11.52
C LYS A 92 -14.77 13.06 10.98
N MET A 93 -14.08 12.42 10.03
CA MET A 93 -14.55 11.12 9.53
C MET A 93 -14.37 9.99 10.53
N PHE A 94 -13.39 10.09 11.42
CA PHE A 94 -13.03 9.05 12.39
C PHE A 94 -13.62 9.29 13.77
N GLY A 95 -13.86 10.55 14.14
CA GLY A 95 -14.27 10.91 15.50
C GLY A 95 -13.05 11.03 16.41
N GLU A 96 -13.12 10.46 17.62
CA GLU A 96 -12.04 10.53 18.62
C GLU A 96 -10.92 9.51 18.40
N GLU A 97 -11.25 8.35 17.81
CA GLU A 97 -10.32 7.23 17.59
C GLU A 97 -9.93 7.13 16.11
N VAL A 98 -8.63 7.19 15.83
CA VAL A 98 -8.08 7.12 14.46
C VAL A 98 -7.29 5.83 14.30
N TYR A 99 -7.95 4.79 13.79
CA TYR A 99 -7.40 3.44 13.68
C TYR A 99 -5.99 3.35 13.02
N PRO A 100 -5.69 4.10 11.93
CA PRO A 100 -4.32 4.18 11.41
C PRO A 100 -3.26 4.69 12.40
N GLU A 101 -3.60 5.68 13.23
CA GLU A 101 -2.69 6.26 14.22
C GLU A 101 -2.51 5.32 15.42
N GLU A 102 -3.56 4.57 15.80
CA GLU A 102 -3.44 3.47 16.77
C GLU A 102 -2.51 2.36 16.26
N PHE A 103 -2.62 2.02 14.98
CA PHE A 103 -1.73 1.05 14.36
C PHE A 103 -0.28 1.54 14.34
N LEU A 104 -0.05 2.81 14.01
CA LEU A 104 1.28 3.40 14.09
C LEU A 104 1.84 3.30 15.52
N ALA A 105 1.06 3.65 16.54
CA ALA A 105 1.46 3.54 17.93
C ALA A 105 1.76 2.08 18.35
N ALA A 106 1.07 1.09 17.77
CA ALA A 106 1.37 -0.33 17.98
C ALA A 106 2.71 -0.75 17.36
N LEU A 107 3.02 -0.27 16.16
CA LEU A 107 4.32 -0.50 15.52
C LEU A 107 5.48 0.13 16.30
N GLU A 108 5.30 1.35 16.81
CA GLU A 108 6.31 2.04 17.60
C GLU A 108 6.65 1.28 18.89
N ARG A 109 5.66 0.65 19.52
CA ARG A 109 5.86 -0.20 20.71
C ARG A 109 6.71 -1.45 20.45
N VAL A 110 6.72 -1.97 19.22
CA VAL A 110 7.59 -3.09 18.79
C VAL A 110 8.87 -2.61 18.07
N GLY A 111 9.21 -1.33 18.26
CA GLY A 111 10.45 -0.73 17.77
C GLY A 111 10.50 -0.49 16.26
N ILE A 112 9.34 -0.36 15.60
CA ILE A 112 9.25 0.03 14.19
C ILE A 112 8.86 1.51 14.14
N GLN A 113 9.79 2.34 13.68
CA GLN A 113 9.64 3.79 13.76
C GLN A 113 9.04 4.38 12.48
N TYR A 114 8.19 5.38 12.64
CA TYR A 114 7.75 6.20 11.53
C TYR A 114 8.94 6.81 10.76
N THR A 115 8.83 6.88 9.43
CA THR A 115 9.74 7.68 8.61
C THR A 115 9.04 8.30 7.41
N ASP A 116 9.32 9.57 7.17
CA ASP A 116 8.99 10.36 5.97
C ASP A 116 10.24 10.71 5.14
N TYR A 117 11.38 10.11 5.47
CA TYR A 117 12.66 10.31 4.79
C TYR A 117 13.01 9.13 3.89
N PRO A 118 13.89 9.34 2.89
CA PRO A 118 14.39 8.25 2.08
C PRO A 118 15.08 7.19 2.94
N PHE A 119 14.93 5.93 2.57
CA PHE A 119 15.54 4.84 3.34
C PHE A 119 17.07 4.88 3.20
N PRO A 120 17.85 4.96 4.30
CA PRO A 120 19.31 4.96 4.27
C PRO A 120 19.93 3.64 3.77
N ARG A 121 19.11 2.65 3.42
CA ARG A 121 19.49 1.29 3.01
C ARG A 121 20.27 0.51 4.07
N ASP A 122 20.11 0.90 5.33
CA ASP A 122 20.56 0.11 6.46
C ASP A 122 19.73 -1.18 6.54
N ARG A 123 20.41 -2.32 6.68
CA ARG A 123 19.78 -3.66 6.76
C ARG A 123 19.19 -3.95 8.13
N GLU A 124 19.53 -3.14 9.13
CA GLU A 124 18.95 -3.18 10.47
C GLU A 124 17.81 -2.18 10.64
N GLN A 125 17.52 -1.37 9.61
CA GLN A 125 16.44 -0.38 9.67
C GLN A 125 15.09 -1.04 9.94
N ARG A 126 14.36 -0.47 10.90
CA ARG A 126 13.00 -0.87 11.27
C ARG A 126 12.09 0.35 11.16
N ALA A 127 11.42 0.49 10.01
CA ALA A 127 10.65 1.69 9.73
C ALA A 127 9.30 1.43 9.08
N VAL A 128 8.36 2.34 9.28
CA VAL A 128 7.04 2.36 8.67
C VAL A 128 6.80 3.66 7.90
N VAL A 129 6.15 3.55 6.75
CA VAL A 129 5.84 4.65 5.84
C VAL A 129 4.41 4.53 5.32
N GLU A 130 3.71 5.65 5.16
CA GLU A 130 2.43 5.68 4.45
C GLU A 130 2.64 5.42 2.95
N VAL A 131 1.83 4.53 2.38
CA VAL A 131 1.82 4.19 0.95
C VAL A 131 0.40 4.36 0.42
N ASN A 132 0.28 4.65 -0.87
CA ASN A 132 -1.00 4.58 -1.57
C ASN A 132 -0.94 3.46 -2.62
N SER A 133 -1.59 2.34 -2.30
CA SER A 133 -1.57 1.12 -3.13
C SER A 133 -2.21 1.36 -4.50
N ALA A 134 -3.31 2.12 -4.54
CA ALA A 134 -3.99 2.46 -5.78
C ALA A 134 -3.13 3.36 -6.69
N ALA A 135 -2.45 4.35 -6.11
CA ALA A 135 -1.48 5.17 -6.84
C ALA A 135 -0.32 4.34 -7.36
N THR A 136 0.21 3.43 -6.55
CA THR A 136 1.25 2.48 -6.94
C THR A 136 0.82 1.65 -8.15
N LEU A 137 -0.38 1.09 -8.12
CA LEU A 137 -0.93 0.33 -9.25
C LEU A 137 -1.03 1.18 -10.51
N LYS A 138 -1.54 2.41 -10.40
CA LYS A 138 -1.66 3.32 -11.56
C LYS A 138 -0.30 3.64 -12.17
N VAL A 139 0.73 3.85 -11.35
CA VAL A 139 2.09 4.11 -11.82
C VAL A 139 2.68 2.89 -12.52
N ILE A 140 2.49 1.68 -11.98
CA ILE A 140 2.92 0.44 -12.65
C ILE A 140 2.24 0.30 -14.02
N SER A 141 0.94 0.55 -14.09
CA SER A 141 0.20 0.53 -15.37
C SER A 141 0.69 1.59 -16.34
N PHE A 142 1.04 2.78 -15.86
CA PHE A 142 1.63 3.84 -16.65
C PHE A 142 2.98 3.45 -17.26
N GLU A 143 3.89 2.91 -16.44
CA GLU A 143 5.20 2.45 -16.90
C GLU A 143 5.09 1.38 -18.00
N ARG A 144 4.07 0.52 -17.92
CA ARG A 144 3.79 -0.52 -18.92
C ARG A 144 3.22 0.00 -20.22
N ALA A 145 2.36 1.02 -20.16
CA ALA A 145 1.81 1.64 -21.35
C ALA A 145 2.87 2.39 -22.16
N GLY A 146 4.04 2.64 -21.56
CA GLY A 146 5.14 3.41 -22.13
C GLY A 146 5.13 4.84 -21.59
N SER A 147 6.32 5.38 -21.37
CA SER A 147 6.56 6.69 -20.74
C SER A 147 6.13 7.91 -21.57
N ASP A 148 5.64 7.69 -22.79
CA ASP A 148 5.22 8.75 -23.73
C ASP A 148 3.75 9.14 -23.56
N GLY A 149 2.96 8.31 -22.85
CA GLY A 149 1.55 8.56 -22.56
C GLY A 149 1.34 9.59 -21.45
N ARG A 150 0.08 9.96 -21.23
CA ARG A 150 -0.32 10.80 -20.10
C ARG A 150 -0.90 9.94 -18.97
N LEU A 151 -0.57 10.26 -17.72
CA LEU A 151 -1.09 9.51 -16.57
C LEU A 151 -2.64 9.53 -16.50
N GLU A 152 -3.25 10.61 -17.01
CA GLU A 152 -4.69 10.78 -17.18
C GLU A 152 -5.34 9.71 -18.05
N GLU A 153 -4.61 9.18 -19.03
CA GLU A 153 -5.10 8.19 -20.00
C GLU A 153 -5.08 6.77 -19.42
N ILE A 154 -4.33 6.57 -18.33
CA ILE A 154 -4.27 5.29 -17.63
C ILE A 154 -5.57 5.10 -16.86
N ARG A 155 -6.37 4.15 -17.33
CA ARG A 155 -7.61 3.74 -16.68
C ARG A 155 -7.31 3.10 -15.32
N GLU A 156 -8.01 3.57 -14.29
CA GLU A 156 -7.95 2.97 -12.96
C GLU A 156 -8.88 1.74 -12.86
N PRO A 157 -8.35 0.56 -12.49
CA PRO A 157 -9.17 -0.62 -12.24
C PRO A 157 -10.14 -0.39 -11.07
N ARG A 158 -11.44 -0.60 -11.30
CA ARG A 158 -12.50 -0.36 -10.30
C ARG A 158 -12.79 -1.61 -9.47
N TYR A 159 -11.81 -2.04 -8.66
CA TYR A 159 -11.95 -3.25 -7.85
C TYR A 159 -12.52 -3.01 -6.43
N ARG A 160 -12.44 -1.77 -5.91
CA ARG A 160 -12.99 -1.39 -4.58
C ARG A 160 -14.50 -1.12 -4.57
N LYS A 161 -15.10 -0.82 -5.72
CA LYS A 161 -16.52 -0.39 -5.85
C LYS A 161 -17.15 -0.99 -7.11
N GLY A 162 -18.47 -1.16 -7.09
CA GLY A 162 -19.25 -1.71 -8.20
C GLY A 162 -19.90 -3.04 -7.85
N ASN A 163 -20.61 -3.62 -8.82
CA ASN A 163 -21.21 -4.94 -8.65
C ASN A 163 -20.14 -6.05 -8.69
N LYS A 164 -20.51 -7.28 -8.33
CA LYS A 164 -19.58 -8.42 -8.27
C LYS A 164 -18.85 -8.67 -9.59
N ALA A 165 -19.56 -8.65 -10.71
CA ALA A 165 -19.01 -8.86 -12.05
C ALA A 165 -17.89 -7.85 -12.38
N GLN A 166 -18.16 -6.56 -12.15
CA GLN A 166 -17.20 -5.49 -12.37
C GLN A 166 -15.98 -5.61 -11.46
N ARG A 167 -16.20 -5.90 -10.17
CA ARG A 167 -15.13 -6.05 -9.18
C ARG A 167 -14.24 -7.26 -9.49
N ALA A 168 -14.84 -8.41 -9.80
CA ALA A 168 -14.12 -9.62 -10.17
C ALA A 168 -13.28 -9.42 -11.44
N ALA A 169 -13.85 -8.79 -12.48
CA ALA A 169 -13.11 -8.46 -13.70
C ALA A 169 -11.94 -7.52 -13.43
N ALA A 170 -12.14 -6.47 -12.64
CA ALA A 170 -11.08 -5.55 -12.26
C ALA A 170 -9.98 -6.24 -11.43
N LEU A 171 -10.35 -7.10 -10.47
CA LEU A 171 -9.37 -7.84 -9.67
C LEU A 171 -8.53 -8.80 -10.52
N ARG A 172 -9.13 -9.48 -11.50
CA ARG A 172 -8.37 -10.30 -12.48
C ARG A 172 -7.32 -9.47 -13.21
N GLU A 173 -7.70 -8.30 -13.71
CA GLU A 173 -6.79 -7.37 -14.37
C GLU A 173 -5.65 -6.92 -13.42
N VAL A 174 -5.97 -6.58 -12.17
CA VAL A 174 -4.94 -6.16 -11.19
C VAL A 174 -3.97 -7.30 -10.85
N VAL A 175 -4.48 -8.51 -10.66
CA VAL A 175 -3.63 -9.70 -10.42
C VAL A 175 -2.74 -9.96 -11.64
N GLU A 176 -3.25 -9.84 -12.86
CA GLU A 176 -2.40 -9.95 -14.05
C GLU A 176 -1.32 -8.86 -14.11
N ILE A 177 -1.66 -7.63 -13.71
CA ILE A 177 -0.70 -6.53 -13.64
C ILE A 177 0.40 -6.83 -12.64
N LEU A 178 0.04 -7.14 -11.39
CA LEU A 178 1.01 -7.39 -10.33
C LEU A 178 2.00 -8.51 -10.71
N TRP A 179 1.52 -9.59 -11.32
CA TRP A 179 2.34 -10.79 -11.58
C TRP A 179 3.32 -10.63 -12.72
N ASN A 180 3.03 -9.73 -13.66
CA ASN A 180 3.95 -9.37 -14.72
C ASN A 180 4.87 -8.19 -14.33
N THR A 181 4.82 -7.72 -13.07
CA THR A 181 5.58 -6.52 -12.63
C THR A 181 7.05 -6.87 -12.41
N PRO A 182 8.00 -6.17 -13.07
CA PRO A 182 9.42 -6.43 -12.88
C PRO A 182 9.84 -6.32 -11.41
N GLY A 183 10.62 -7.29 -10.95
CA GLY A 183 11.16 -7.28 -9.59
C GLY A 183 10.23 -7.80 -8.50
N LEU A 184 8.94 -8.02 -8.79
CA LEU A 184 8.06 -8.88 -8.02
C LEU A 184 8.23 -10.32 -8.52
N ARG A 185 8.37 -11.28 -7.61
CA ARG A 185 8.52 -12.70 -7.94
C ARG A 185 7.55 -13.51 -7.11
N LEU A 186 6.93 -14.50 -7.73
CA LEU A 186 6.24 -15.53 -6.97
C LEU A 186 7.23 -16.52 -6.39
N ARG A 187 7.30 -16.59 -5.07
CA ARG A 187 7.90 -17.71 -4.35
C ARG A 187 6.79 -18.43 -3.59
N THR A 188 5.88 -19.02 -4.35
CA THR A 188 4.62 -19.62 -3.86
C THR A 188 4.78 -21.03 -3.31
N GLY A 189 6.01 -21.45 -3.00
CA GLY A 189 6.29 -22.83 -2.55
C GLY A 189 5.52 -23.23 -1.28
N ASN A 190 5.16 -22.24 -0.45
CA ASN A 190 4.47 -22.45 0.83
C ASN A 190 3.10 -21.75 0.90
N LEU A 191 2.57 -21.24 -0.22
CA LEU A 191 1.29 -20.55 -0.24
C LEU A 191 0.18 -21.50 -0.78
N SER A 192 -1.00 -21.43 -0.16
CA SER A 192 -2.22 -22.21 -0.42
C SER A 192 -3.16 -21.47 -1.35
N ASP A 193 -3.93 -22.18 -2.18
CA ASP A 193 -5.03 -21.61 -2.97
C ASP A 193 -6.34 -21.45 -2.18
N ASP A 194 -6.36 -21.89 -0.92
CA ASP A 194 -7.50 -21.74 -0.01
C ASP A 194 -7.64 -20.28 0.47
N LEU A 195 -8.56 -19.53 -0.17
CA LEU A 195 -8.88 -18.16 0.22
C LEU A 195 -9.46 -18.05 1.64
N SER A 196 -10.00 -19.13 2.21
CA SER A 196 -10.52 -19.13 3.58
C SER A 196 -9.42 -19.24 4.65
N ALA A 197 -8.21 -19.63 4.24
CA ALA A 197 -7.08 -19.76 5.15
C ALA A 197 -6.75 -18.41 5.83
N PRO A 198 -6.41 -18.42 7.12
CA PRO A 198 -6.06 -17.19 7.85
C PRO A 198 -4.74 -16.57 7.37
N GLU A 199 -3.90 -17.36 6.72
CA GLU A 199 -2.57 -16.96 6.27
C GLU A 199 -2.12 -17.76 5.05
N ASN A 200 -1.02 -17.29 4.45
CA ASN A 200 -0.29 -17.93 3.37
C ASN A 200 -1.15 -18.23 2.14
N VAL A 201 -1.99 -17.28 1.73
CA VAL A 201 -2.85 -17.40 0.55
C VAL A 201 -2.12 -16.99 -0.73
N ASP A 202 -2.17 -17.82 -1.76
CA ASP A 202 -1.61 -17.59 -3.09
C ASP A 202 -2.65 -16.99 -4.04
N VAL A 203 -2.70 -15.66 -4.12
CA VAL A 203 -3.63 -14.96 -5.01
C VAL A 203 -3.45 -15.33 -6.49
N SER A 204 -2.27 -15.81 -6.93
CA SER A 204 -2.11 -16.26 -8.33
C SER A 204 -2.96 -17.47 -8.67
N ARG A 205 -3.21 -18.32 -7.68
CA ARG A 205 -3.88 -19.61 -7.86
C ARG A 205 -5.38 -19.50 -7.69
N ILE A 206 -5.86 -18.34 -7.22
CA ILE A 206 -7.29 -18.10 -7.03
C ILE A 206 -7.90 -17.66 -8.35
N GLU A 207 -8.87 -18.43 -8.82
CA GLU A 207 -9.72 -18.03 -9.93
C GLU A 207 -10.74 -17.00 -9.46
N VAL A 208 -10.55 -15.73 -9.82
CA VAL A 208 -11.43 -14.63 -9.39
C VAL A 208 -12.68 -14.55 -10.29
N THR A 209 -13.84 -14.92 -9.75
CA THR A 209 -15.11 -14.99 -10.49
C THR A 209 -16.18 -14.08 -9.89
N GLU A 210 -17.26 -13.84 -10.65
CA GLU A 210 -18.40 -13.04 -10.19
C GLU A 210 -19.34 -13.78 -9.23
N GLU A 211 -19.17 -15.10 -9.09
CA GLU A 211 -19.94 -15.92 -8.16
C GLU A 211 -19.47 -15.71 -6.71
N MET A 212 -18.21 -15.31 -6.53
CA MET A 212 -17.63 -14.99 -5.22
C MET A 212 -18.48 -13.98 -4.45
N SER A 213 -18.51 -14.15 -3.13
CA SER A 213 -19.09 -13.19 -2.20
C SER A 213 -18.31 -11.88 -2.19
N HIS A 214 -18.93 -10.80 -1.72
CA HIS A 214 -18.22 -9.54 -1.52
C HIS A 214 -17.06 -9.69 -0.52
N ALA A 215 -17.21 -10.57 0.48
CA ALA A 215 -16.15 -10.84 1.46
C ALA A 215 -14.93 -11.50 0.82
N GLU A 216 -15.13 -12.48 -0.07
CA GLU A 216 -14.02 -13.11 -0.81
C GLU A 216 -13.31 -12.12 -1.73
N LEU A 217 -14.08 -11.29 -2.45
CA LEU A 217 -13.50 -10.22 -3.28
C LEU A 217 -12.74 -9.17 -2.44
N ASP A 218 -13.24 -8.83 -1.25
CA ASP A 218 -12.56 -7.94 -0.30
C ASP A 218 -11.26 -8.58 0.22
N ARG A 219 -11.23 -9.90 0.47
CA ARG A 219 -10.00 -10.61 0.87
C ARG A 219 -8.93 -10.59 -0.22
N ILE A 220 -9.31 -10.87 -1.47
CA ILE A 220 -8.39 -10.81 -2.62
C ILE A 220 -7.87 -9.37 -2.80
N MET A 221 -8.77 -8.39 -2.72
CA MET A 221 -8.42 -6.97 -2.77
C MET A 221 -7.39 -6.61 -1.69
N ASN A 222 -7.59 -7.00 -0.44
CA ASN A 222 -6.67 -6.68 0.65
C ASN A 222 -5.28 -7.31 0.42
N LEU A 223 -5.20 -8.55 -0.11
CA LEU A 223 -3.91 -9.17 -0.47
C LEU A 223 -3.22 -8.45 -1.63
N VAL A 224 -3.97 -8.00 -2.63
CA VAL A 224 -3.46 -7.17 -3.75
C VAL A 224 -2.88 -5.86 -3.22
N GLU A 225 -3.60 -5.17 -2.34
CA GLU A 225 -3.18 -3.87 -1.80
C GLU A 225 -1.99 -4.00 -0.84
N GLY A 226 -1.97 -5.05 -0.02
CA GLY A 226 -0.81 -5.41 0.79
C GLY A 226 0.41 -5.71 -0.07
N THR A 227 0.23 -6.42 -1.19
CA THR A 227 1.34 -6.70 -2.13
C THR A 227 1.89 -5.41 -2.75
N LEU A 228 1.01 -4.50 -3.18
CA LEU A 228 1.39 -3.19 -3.73
C LEU A 228 2.13 -2.32 -2.70
N ALA A 229 1.65 -2.32 -1.45
CA ALA A 229 2.30 -1.59 -0.36
C ALA A 229 3.70 -2.14 -0.06
N ALA A 230 3.85 -3.48 0.02
CA ALA A 230 5.13 -4.14 0.25
C ALA A 230 6.11 -3.90 -0.91
N TYR A 231 5.60 -3.97 -2.14
CA TYR A 231 6.39 -3.70 -3.34
C TYR A 231 6.88 -2.26 -3.39
N THR A 232 6.06 -1.30 -2.96
CA THR A 232 6.44 0.13 -2.95
C THR A 232 7.66 0.38 -2.08
N VAL A 233 7.67 -0.14 -0.84
CA VAL A 233 8.81 0.01 0.06
C VAL A 233 10.04 -0.75 -0.44
N LEU A 234 9.88 -1.94 -1.01
CA LEU A 234 10.97 -2.68 -1.64
C LEU A 234 11.59 -1.91 -2.81
N ARG A 235 10.75 -1.35 -3.69
CA ARG A 235 11.16 -0.58 -4.86
C ARG A 235 11.91 0.69 -4.45
N HIS A 236 11.42 1.40 -3.43
CA HIS A 236 12.10 2.57 -2.88
C HIS A 236 13.46 2.20 -2.29
N TRP A 237 13.53 1.15 -1.46
CA TRP A 237 14.78 0.66 -0.88
C TRP A 237 15.83 0.28 -1.93
N ARG A 238 15.42 -0.41 -3.01
CA ARG A 238 16.30 -0.73 -4.15
C ARG A 238 16.76 0.51 -4.92
N GLY A 239 15.90 1.54 -4.99
CA GLY A 239 16.13 2.86 -5.57
C GLY A 239 16.60 2.88 -7.02
N ARG A 240 16.22 1.89 -7.84
CA ARG A 240 16.56 1.86 -9.27
C ARG A 240 15.52 2.52 -10.15
N ASP A 241 14.24 2.44 -9.75
CA ASP A 241 13.12 2.76 -10.64
C ASP A 241 12.44 4.11 -10.31
N GLY A 242 13.03 4.89 -9.41
CA GLY A 242 12.56 6.23 -9.04
C GLY A 242 11.33 6.23 -8.13
N SER A 243 11.39 6.94 -7.02
CA SER A 243 10.29 7.05 -6.06
C SER A 243 10.41 8.39 -5.35
N LEU A 244 9.31 8.80 -4.71
CA LEU A 244 9.20 10.09 -4.08
C LEU A 244 8.36 9.96 -2.82
N VAL A 245 8.75 10.65 -1.76
CA VAL A 245 7.88 10.93 -0.63
C VAL A 245 7.31 12.33 -0.83
N VAL A 246 5.99 12.46 -0.79
CA VAL A 246 5.28 13.75 -0.88
C VAL A 246 4.72 14.08 0.49
N GLY A 247 4.97 15.29 1.00
CA GLY A 247 4.61 15.70 2.36
C GLY A 247 5.64 15.29 3.41
N THR A 248 5.42 15.72 4.65
CA THR A 248 6.32 15.44 5.78
C THR A 248 5.56 15.33 7.10
N GLY A 249 6.06 14.45 7.96
CA GLY A 249 5.78 14.40 9.40
C GLY A 249 4.29 14.54 9.74
N PRO A 250 3.94 15.47 10.66
CA PRO A 250 2.58 15.60 11.16
C PRO A 250 1.59 16.16 10.12
N GLU A 251 2.06 16.68 8.98
CA GLU A 251 1.18 17.23 7.93
C GLU A 251 0.58 16.14 7.02
N GLY A 252 1.01 14.89 7.20
CA GLY A 252 0.70 13.80 6.30
C GLY A 252 1.69 13.73 5.14
N TYR A 253 1.94 12.50 4.69
CA TYR A 253 2.95 12.20 3.69
C TYR A 253 2.62 10.87 3.02
N VAL A 254 3.18 10.60 1.86
CA VAL A 254 2.97 9.34 1.15
C VAL A 254 4.19 9.00 0.30
N LEU A 255 4.65 7.76 0.42
CA LEU A 255 5.64 7.18 -0.48
C LEU A 255 4.93 6.58 -1.69
N ILE A 256 5.40 6.96 -2.88
CA ILE A 256 4.90 6.43 -4.14
C ILE A 256 6.03 6.10 -5.12
N PRO A 257 5.84 5.08 -5.98
CA PRO A 257 6.59 4.97 -7.23
C PRO A 257 6.47 6.27 -8.04
N ALA A 258 7.58 6.77 -8.56
CA ALA A 258 7.60 7.98 -9.36
C ALA A 258 8.71 7.87 -10.42
N PRO A 259 8.44 7.34 -11.62
CA PRO A 259 9.37 7.45 -12.74
C PRO A 259 9.64 8.92 -13.04
N GLU A 260 10.78 9.22 -13.66
CA GLU A 260 11.34 10.56 -13.76
C GLU A 260 10.35 11.64 -14.24
N ILE A 261 9.54 11.35 -15.26
CA ILE A 261 8.52 12.28 -15.78
C ILE A 261 7.47 12.62 -14.72
N LEU A 262 6.96 11.60 -14.02
CA LEU A 262 5.99 11.79 -12.96
C LEU A 262 6.62 12.49 -11.75
N ARG A 263 7.86 12.13 -11.40
CA ARG A 263 8.62 12.77 -10.32
C ARG A 263 8.73 14.27 -10.53
N ARG A 264 9.09 14.71 -11.75
CA ARG A 264 9.16 16.15 -12.08
C ARG A 264 7.82 16.84 -11.92
N ARG A 265 6.75 16.25 -12.44
CA ARG A 265 5.39 16.81 -12.35
C ARG A 265 4.94 16.94 -10.90
N ILE A 266 5.16 15.93 -10.08
CA ILE A 266 4.82 15.99 -8.65
C ILE A 266 5.66 17.05 -7.94
N ALA A 267 6.97 17.13 -8.24
CA ALA A 267 7.85 18.13 -7.66
C ALA A 267 7.43 19.57 -8.04
N GLU A 268 6.92 19.80 -9.26
CA GLU A 268 6.36 21.09 -9.68
C GLU A 268 5.12 21.46 -8.86
N GLU A 269 4.17 20.53 -8.72
CA GLU A 269 2.96 20.74 -7.89
C GLU A 269 3.31 20.99 -6.42
N CYS A 270 4.27 20.25 -5.88
CA CYS A 270 4.74 20.42 -4.51
C CYS A 270 5.36 21.81 -4.30
N ARG A 271 6.25 22.25 -5.22
CA ARG A 271 6.84 23.61 -5.17
C ARG A 271 5.78 24.70 -5.26
N ALA A 272 4.78 24.53 -6.14
CA ALA A 272 3.70 25.50 -6.29
C ALA A 272 2.82 25.60 -5.03
N ALA A 273 2.64 24.50 -4.31
CA ALA A 273 1.84 24.43 -3.10
C ALA A 273 2.62 24.68 -1.79
N GLY A 274 3.95 24.78 -1.85
CA GLY A 274 4.79 24.85 -0.65
C GLY A 274 4.84 23.55 0.15
N VAL A 275 4.57 22.40 -0.47
CA VAL A 275 4.58 21.08 0.15
C VAL A 275 6.00 20.49 0.03
N PRO A 276 6.62 20.01 1.12
CA PRO A 276 7.91 19.36 1.01
C PRO A 276 7.82 17.99 0.31
N TYR A 277 8.91 17.58 -0.33
CA TYR A 277 9.03 16.27 -0.96
C TYR A 277 10.50 15.83 -1.00
N VAL A 278 10.75 14.52 -1.00
CA VAL A 278 12.11 13.92 -1.04
C VAL A 278 12.20 12.72 -1.99
#